data_AF-A0A524ACH8-F1
#
_entry.id   AF-A0A524ACH8-F1
#
_cell.length_a   1.000
_cell.length_b   1.000
_cell.length_c   1.000
_cell.angle_alpha   90.00
_cell.angle_beta   90.00
_cell.angle_gamma   90.00
#
_symmetry.space_group_name_H-M   'P 1'
#
loop_
_entity.id
_entity.type
_entity.pdbx_description
1 polymer ?
#
loop_
_entity_poly.entity_id
_entity_poly.type
_entity_poly.pdbx_seq_one_letter_code
_entity_poly.pdbx_strand_id
1 'polypeptide(L)'
;MEKKLKHLEMLQNIIDRMADNSFSLKGWSVVLVSALFALAASDSNTHFVYLAYLPSIMFWILDGYFLWQERLFRKLYDRVRVASESEIDFSMDTSSVRGEVSSWIGTMFSITLLIYHGTILGAVVVITIITLSSNP
;
A
#
# COMPACT_ATOMS: atom_id res chain seq x y z
N MET A 1 -17.07 21.78 -21.45
CA MET A 1 -17.21 20.91 -20.26
C MET A 1 -16.73 19.49 -20.53
N GLU A 2 -16.68 19.06 -21.79
CA GLU A 2 -16.29 17.71 -22.17
C GLU A 2 -14.82 17.39 -21.80
N LYS A 3 -13.88 18.32 -22.00
CA LYS A 3 -12.47 18.09 -21.67
C LYS A 3 -12.29 17.85 -20.19
N LYS A 4 -12.91 18.71 -19.37
CA LYS A 4 -12.86 18.60 -17.92
C LYS A 4 -13.41 17.26 -17.43
N LEU A 5 -14.60 16.87 -17.89
CA LEU A 5 -15.21 15.59 -17.52
C LEU A 5 -14.29 14.43 -17.90
N LYS A 6 -13.73 14.45 -19.12
CA LYS A 6 -12.82 13.41 -19.58
C LYS A 6 -11.52 13.35 -18.76
N HIS A 7 -10.96 14.48 -18.35
CA HIS A 7 -9.77 14.52 -17.51
C HIS A 7 -10.06 13.95 -16.12
N LEU A 8 -11.18 14.33 -15.52
CA LEU A 8 -11.62 13.79 -14.22
C LEU A 8 -11.86 12.28 -14.29
N GLU A 9 -12.46 11.75 -15.36
CA GLU A 9 -12.59 10.31 -15.58
C GLU A 9 -11.24 9.60 -15.64
N MET A 10 -10.27 10.16 -16.38
CA MET A 10 -8.94 9.57 -16.45
C MET A 10 -8.22 9.57 -15.10
N LEU A 11 -8.33 10.65 -14.33
CA LEU A 11 -7.79 10.74 -12.98
C LEU A 11 -8.46 9.73 -12.04
N GLN A 12 -9.79 9.59 -12.11
CA GLN A 12 -10.53 8.59 -11.33
C GLN A 12 -10.06 7.17 -11.65
N ASN A 13 -9.89 6.83 -12.93
CA ASN A 13 -9.37 5.52 -13.33
C ASN A 13 -7.97 5.23 -12.74
N ILE A 14 -7.11 6.25 -12.61
CA ILE A 14 -5.81 6.08 -11.96
C ILE A 14 -5.97 5.89 -10.44
N ILE A 15 -6.84 6.66 -9.80
CA ILE A 15 -7.15 6.53 -8.36
C ILE A 15 -7.66 5.11 -8.05
N ASP A 16 -8.60 4.60 -8.85
CA ASP A 16 -9.14 3.25 -8.69
C ASP A 16 -8.05 2.19 -8.84
N ARG A 17 -7.18 2.32 -9.85
CA ARG A 17 -6.02 1.42 -10.02
C ARG A 17 -5.05 1.47 -8.83
N MET A 18 -4.84 2.62 -8.19
CA MET A 18 -3.99 2.69 -6.99
C MET A 18 -4.66 1.99 -5.80
N ALA A 19 -5.96 2.19 -5.61
CA ALA A 19 -6.74 1.54 -4.57
C ALA A 19 -6.77 0.01 -4.75
N ASP A 20 -6.95 -0.47 -5.98
CA ASP A 20 -6.96 -1.90 -6.32
C ASP A 20 -5.60 -2.56 -6.08
N ASN A 21 -4.50 -1.89 -6.45
CA ASN A 21 -3.15 -2.38 -6.16
C ASN A 21 -2.88 -2.43 -4.65
N SER A 22 -3.26 -1.38 -3.90
CA SER A 22 -3.17 -1.35 -2.43
C SER A 22 -3.96 -2.51 -1.80
N PHE A 23 -5.19 -2.75 -2.25
CA PHE A 23 -6.02 -3.85 -1.77
C PHE A 23 -5.41 -5.23 -2.11
N SER A 24 -4.91 -5.39 -3.33
CA SER A 24 -4.28 -6.63 -3.78
C SER A 24 -3.05 -6.99 -2.94
N LEU A 25 -2.19 -6.00 -2.62
CA LEU A 25 -1.01 -6.22 -1.78
C LEU A 25 -1.37 -6.69 -0.37
N LYS A 26 -2.44 -6.15 0.22
CA LYS A 26 -2.97 -6.61 1.50
C LYS A 26 -3.35 -8.09 1.42
N GLY A 27 -4.15 -8.45 0.41
CA GLY A 27 -4.53 -9.86 0.17
C GLY A 27 -3.31 -10.80 0.04
N TRP A 28 -2.33 -10.43 -0.79
CA TRP A 28 -1.11 -11.23 -0.98
C TRP A 28 -0.24 -11.33 0.28
N SER A 29 -0.25 -10.30 1.13
CA SER A 29 0.44 -10.32 2.41
C SER A 29 -0.09 -11.42 3.33
N VAL A 30 -1.41 -11.54 3.46
CA VAL A 30 -2.02 -12.61 4.29
C VAL A 30 -1.69 -13.98 3.71
N VAL A 31 -1.81 -14.14 2.39
CA VAL A 31 -1.58 -15.44 1.71
C VAL A 31 -0.14 -15.91 1.89
N LEU A 32 0.86 -15.07 1.57
CA LEU A 32 2.27 -15.48 1.64
C LEU A 32 2.73 -15.70 3.08
N VAL A 33 2.33 -14.84 4.01
CA VAL A 33 2.68 -15.03 5.43
C VAL A 33 2.06 -16.31 5.98
N SER A 34 0.78 -16.58 5.68
CA SER A 34 0.11 -17.81 6.11
C SER A 34 0.76 -19.06 5.51
N ALA A 35 1.14 -19.04 4.24
CA ALA A 35 1.83 -20.14 3.59
C ALA A 35 3.21 -20.42 4.23
N LEU A 36 3.97 -19.38 4.57
CA LEU A 36 5.26 -19.51 5.24
C LEU A 36 5.11 -20.04 6.67
N PHE A 37 4.07 -19.64 7.39
CA PHE A 37 3.76 -20.22 8.70
C PHE A 37 3.38 -21.69 8.60
N ALA A 38 2.57 -22.07 7.61
CA ALA A 38 2.23 -23.47 7.38
C ALA A 38 3.47 -24.32 7.07
N LEU A 39 4.39 -23.79 6.25
CA LEU A 39 5.66 -24.45 5.92
C LEU A 39 6.58 -24.58 7.13
N ALA A 40 6.69 -23.53 7.95
CA ALA A 40 7.46 -23.56 9.19
C ALA A 40 6.92 -24.60 10.19
N ALA A 41 5.60 -24.83 10.19
CA ALA A 41 4.95 -25.83 11.03
C ALA A 41 5.12 -27.26 10.49
N SER A 42 5.19 -27.47 9.17
CA SER A 42 5.25 -28.81 8.56
C SER A 42 6.65 -29.43 8.52
N ASP A 43 7.67 -28.62 8.22
CA ASP A 43 8.99 -29.15 7.83
C ASP A 43 9.95 -29.31 9.02
N SER A 44 9.52 -29.03 10.26
CA SER A 44 10.38 -28.96 11.47
C SER A 44 11.60 -28.01 11.34
N ASN A 45 11.76 -27.32 10.20
CA ASN A 45 12.70 -26.24 10.01
C ASN A 45 12.03 -24.92 10.38
N THR A 46 12.03 -24.65 11.67
CA THR A 46 11.51 -23.44 12.28
C THR A 46 12.09 -22.14 11.72
N HIS A 47 13.21 -22.19 10.99
CA HIS A 47 13.82 -21.01 10.38
C HIS A 47 12.98 -20.39 9.25
N PHE A 48 12.01 -21.11 8.67
CA PHE A 48 11.11 -20.55 7.66
C PHE A 48 10.25 -19.38 8.19
N VAL A 49 10.05 -19.27 9.52
CA VAL A 49 9.37 -18.11 10.11
C VAL A 49 10.09 -16.79 9.79
N TYR A 50 11.43 -16.80 9.69
CA TYR A 50 12.21 -15.61 9.36
C TYR A 50 11.96 -15.12 7.93
N LEU A 51 11.58 -16.04 7.03
CA LEU A 51 11.26 -15.68 5.66
C LEU A 51 9.96 -14.87 5.58
N ALA A 52 9.06 -14.98 6.57
CA ALA A 52 7.79 -14.25 6.59
C ALA A 52 7.95 -12.73 6.80
N TYR A 53 9.06 -12.28 7.40
CA TYR A 53 9.35 -10.84 7.52
C TYR A 53 9.50 -10.16 6.16
N LEU A 54 10.07 -10.87 5.17
CA LEU A 54 10.33 -10.33 3.84
C LEU A 54 9.03 -9.84 3.15
N PRO A 55 8.00 -10.69 2.92
CA PRO A 55 6.75 -10.23 2.31
C PRO A 55 6.01 -9.23 3.21
N SER A 56 6.04 -9.38 4.55
CA SER A 56 5.37 -8.42 5.45
C SER A 56 5.92 -7.01 5.31
N ILE A 57 7.24 -6.84 5.28
CA ILE A 57 7.87 -5.52 5.15
C ILE A 57 7.74 -4.98 3.72
N MET A 58 8.00 -5.83 2.71
CA MET A 58 7.94 -5.42 1.31
C MET A 58 6.55 -4.95 0.91
N PHE A 59 5.50 -5.68 1.30
CA PHE A 59 4.14 -5.29 0.97
C PHE A 59 3.69 -4.05 1.73
N TRP A 60 4.17 -3.82 2.95
CA TRP A 60 3.91 -2.56 3.66
C TRP A 60 4.51 -1.35 2.92
N ILE A 61 5.76 -1.47 2.49
CA ILE A 61 6.45 -0.40 1.72
C ILE A 61 5.68 -0.08 0.44
N LEU A 62 5.31 -1.11 -0.32
CA LEU A 62 4.59 -0.97 -1.59
C LEU A 62 3.17 -0.43 -1.40
N ASP A 63 2.44 -0.90 -0.39
CA ASP A 63 1.11 -0.41 -0.07
C ASP A 63 1.14 1.07 0.32
N GLY A 64 2.14 1.48 1.10
CA GLY A 64 2.40 2.88 1.38
C GLY A 64 2.67 3.71 0.13
N TYR A 65 3.33 3.13 -0.88
CA TYR A 65 3.59 3.80 -2.16
C TYR A 65 2.30 4.02 -2.95
N PHE A 66 1.47 2.98 -3.07
CA PHE A 66 0.19 3.08 -3.79
C PHE A 66 -0.77 4.05 -3.10
N LEU A 67 -0.87 4.02 -1.77
CA LEU A 67 -1.68 4.99 -1.03
C LEU A 67 -1.15 6.43 -1.18
N TRP A 68 0.18 6.61 -1.23
CA TRP A 68 0.78 7.92 -1.45
C TRP A 68 0.46 8.45 -2.86
N GLN A 69 0.60 7.62 -3.89
CA GLN A 69 0.21 7.96 -5.27
C GLN A 69 -1.28 8.29 -5.38
N GLU A 70 -2.15 7.49 -4.76
CA GLU A 70 -3.59 7.73 -4.72
C GLU A 70 -3.91 9.12 -4.16
N ARG A 71 -3.29 9.50 -3.04
CA ARG A 71 -3.48 10.83 -2.42
C ARG A 71 -3.02 11.97 -3.34
N LEU A 72 -1.91 11.79 -4.06
CA LEU A 72 -1.45 12.76 -5.06
C LEU A 72 -2.46 12.92 -6.20
N PHE A 73 -2.96 11.83 -6.76
CA PHE A 73 -3.96 11.89 -7.82
C PHE A 73 -5.31 12.46 -7.35
N ARG A 74 -5.72 12.19 -6.10
CA ARG A 74 -6.88 12.85 -5.49
C ARG A 74 -6.69 14.37 -5.39
N LYS A 75 -5.50 14.86 -5.05
CA LYS A 75 -5.19 16.30 -5.05
C LYS A 75 -5.16 16.89 -6.45
N LEU A 76 -4.63 16.17 -7.44
CA LEU A 76 -4.67 16.61 -8.83
C LEU A 76 -6.13 16.69 -9.34
N TYR A 77 -6.95 15.69 -8.99
CA TYR A 77 -8.40 15.70 -9.26
C TYR A 77 -9.08 16.93 -8.66
N ASP A 78 -8.77 17.27 -7.40
CA ASP A 78 -9.29 18.46 -6.73
C ASP A 78 -8.92 19.78 -7.42
N ARG A 79 -7.74 19.85 -8.06
CA ARG A 79 -7.36 21.02 -8.87
C ARG A 79 -8.13 21.07 -10.19
N VAL A 80 -8.23 19.94 -10.89
CA VAL A 80 -8.93 19.87 -12.19
C VAL A 80 -10.43 20.13 -12.03
N ARG A 81 -11.06 19.71 -10.93
CA ARG A 81 -12.50 19.94 -10.73
C ARG A 81 -12.89 21.41 -10.58
N VAL A 82 -11.96 22.28 -10.15
CA VAL A 82 -12.22 23.73 -10.02
C VAL A 82 -11.70 24.54 -11.21
N ALA A 83 -10.84 23.96 -12.05
CA ALA A 83 -10.33 24.59 -13.26
C ALA A 83 -11.44 24.89 -14.27
N SER A 84 -11.20 25.94 -15.05
CA SER A 84 -12.05 26.30 -16.20
C SER A 84 -11.79 25.35 -17.36
N GLU A 85 -12.76 25.22 -18.27
CA GLU A 85 -12.64 24.33 -19.43
C GLU A 85 -11.44 24.66 -20.34
N SER A 86 -11.06 25.94 -20.43
CA SER A 86 -9.93 26.42 -21.23
C SER A 86 -8.57 26.03 -20.67
N GLU A 87 -8.49 25.74 -19.37
CA GLU A 87 -7.25 25.39 -18.68
C GLU A 87 -6.97 23.88 -18.67
N ILE A 88 -7.91 23.07 -19.14
CA ILE A 88 -7.77 21.60 -19.13
C ILE A 88 -6.74 21.18 -20.18
N ASP A 89 -5.61 20.68 -19.70
CA ASP A 89 -4.45 20.26 -20.49
C ASP A 89 -4.23 18.73 -20.51
N PHE A 90 -5.06 17.98 -19.78
CA PHE A 90 -4.96 16.52 -19.59
C PHE A 90 -3.66 16.02 -18.95
N SER A 91 -2.91 16.90 -18.27
CA SER A 91 -1.69 16.52 -17.57
C SER A 91 -1.96 15.49 -16.46
N MET A 92 -1.08 14.50 -16.36
CA MET A 92 -1.06 13.50 -15.28
C MET A 92 0.09 13.76 -14.30
N ASP A 93 0.77 14.90 -14.42
CA ASP A 93 1.86 15.26 -13.54
C ASP A 93 1.34 15.69 -12.15
N THR A 94 1.75 14.95 -11.13
CA THR A 94 1.41 15.22 -9.73
C THR A 94 2.46 16.06 -9.00
N SER A 95 3.55 16.46 -9.66
CA SER A 95 4.63 17.26 -9.07
C SER A 95 4.10 18.54 -8.41
N SER A 96 3.11 19.17 -9.04
CA SER A 96 2.52 20.42 -8.61
C SER A 96 1.72 20.32 -7.30
N VAL A 97 1.19 19.13 -6.96
CA VAL A 97 0.41 18.86 -5.74
C VAL A 97 1.23 18.12 -4.67
N ARG A 98 2.50 17.79 -4.96
CA ARG A 98 3.32 16.95 -4.08
C ARG A 98 3.49 17.53 -2.67
N GLY A 99 3.55 18.86 -2.55
CA GLY A 99 3.66 19.55 -1.27
C GLY A 99 2.39 19.57 -0.43
N GLU A 100 1.24 19.16 -0.99
CA GLU A 100 -0.06 19.13 -0.30
C GLU A 100 -0.38 17.78 0.36
N VAL A 101 0.50 16.79 0.19
CA VAL A 101 0.33 15.43 0.69
C VAL A 101 1.52 15.08 1.58
N SER A 102 1.29 14.28 2.62
CA SER A 102 2.38 13.68 3.39
C SER A 102 3.38 12.96 2.48
N SER A 103 4.65 12.88 2.91
CA SER A 103 5.65 12.10 2.20
C SER A 103 5.23 10.62 2.08
N TRP A 104 5.85 9.89 1.15
CA TRP A 104 5.63 8.46 1.03
C TRP A 104 5.89 7.73 2.35
N ILE A 105 7.01 8.04 3.01
CA ILE A 105 7.35 7.47 4.32
C ILE A 105 6.27 7.84 5.36
N GLY A 106 5.83 9.10 5.41
CA GLY A 106 4.75 9.51 6.32
C GLY A 106 3.42 8.79 6.03
N THR A 107 3.18 8.42 4.77
CA THR A 107 1.98 7.67 4.37
C THR A 107 2.05 6.20 4.79
N MET A 108 3.24 5.58 4.73
CA MET A 108 3.47 4.22 5.24
C MET A 108 3.08 4.08 6.71
N PHE A 109 3.32 5.13 7.51
CA PHE A 109 2.98 5.16 8.94
C PHE A 109 1.60 5.78 9.22
N SER A 110 0.70 5.82 8.24
CA SER A 110 -0.69 6.20 8.49
C SER A 110 -1.41 5.15 9.33
N ILE A 111 -2.42 5.57 10.09
CA ILE A 111 -3.15 4.68 11.03
C ILE A 111 -3.72 3.43 10.35
N THR A 112 -4.21 3.55 9.12
CA THR A 112 -4.80 2.43 8.36
C THR A 112 -3.74 1.39 8.01
N LEU A 113 -2.56 1.81 7.55
CA LEU A 113 -1.47 0.91 7.21
C LEU A 113 -0.78 0.35 8.46
N LEU A 114 -0.64 1.16 9.52
CA LEU A 114 -0.12 0.71 10.80
C LEU A 114 -0.97 -0.40 11.42
N ILE A 115 -2.29 -0.25 11.43
CA ILE A 115 -3.19 -1.29 11.95
C ILE A 115 -3.03 -2.57 11.12
N TYR A 116 -3.09 -2.47 9.79
CA TYR A 116 -3.06 -3.64 8.93
C TYR A 116 -1.69 -4.35 8.96
N HIS A 117 -0.63 -3.68 8.52
CA HIS A 117 0.70 -4.27 8.42
C HIS A 117 1.34 -4.49 9.79
N GLY A 118 1.01 -3.67 10.79
CA GLY A 118 1.42 -3.90 12.17
C GLY A 118 0.80 -5.17 12.75
N THR A 119 -0.44 -5.52 12.40
CA THR A 119 -1.05 -6.79 12.80
C THR A 119 -0.33 -7.97 12.16
N ILE A 120 -0.05 -7.90 10.85
CA ILE A 120 0.68 -8.97 10.14
C ILE A 120 2.09 -9.14 10.71
N LEU A 121 2.85 -8.04 10.82
CA LEU A 121 4.21 -8.08 11.36
C LEU A 121 4.22 -8.54 12.82
N GLY A 122 3.25 -8.09 13.62
CA GLY A 122 3.06 -8.53 14.99
C GLY A 122 2.83 -10.04 15.09
N ALA A 123 2.02 -10.61 14.20
CA ALA A 123 1.83 -12.06 14.13
C ALA A 123 3.14 -12.79 13.81
N VAL A 124 3.94 -12.29 12.85
CA VAL A 124 5.27 -12.85 12.54
C VAL A 124 6.19 -12.80 13.77
N VAL A 125 6.22 -11.69 14.49
CA VAL A 125 7.03 -11.53 15.71
C VAL A 125 6.59 -12.52 16.79
N VAL A 126 5.28 -12.63 17.06
CA VAL A 126 4.75 -13.56 18.07
C VAL A 126 5.14 -15.00 17.74
N ILE A 127 4.94 -15.44 16.49
CA ILE A 127 5.30 -16.80 16.07
C ILE A 127 6.82 -17.02 16.16
N THR A 128 7.63 -16.03 15.81
CA THR A 128 9.09 -16.10 15.95
C THR A 128 9.51 -16.30 17.41
N ILE A 129 8.91 -15.57 18.36
CA ILE A 129 9.20 -15.70 19.80
C ILE A 129 8.81 -17.08 20.31
N ILE A 130 7.62 -17.57 19.97
CA ILE A 130 7.15 -18.91 20.35
C ILE A 130 8.13 -19.97 19.86
N THR A 131 8.54 -19.85 18.60
CA THR A 131 9.48 -20.75 17.93
C THR A 131 10.85 -20.77 18.59
N LEU A 132 11.40 -19.61 18.94
CA LEU A 132 12.67 -19.48 19.66
C LEU A 132 12.60 -20.08 21.07
N SER A 133 11.48 -19.90 21.78
CA SER A 133 11.30 -20.47 23.12
C SER A 133 11.13 -22.00 23.13
N SER A 134 10.79 -22.59 21.98
CA SER A 134 10.51 -24.03 21.83
C SER A 134 11.74 -24.84 21.39
N ASN A 135 12.80 -24.19 20.91
CA ASN A 135 14.07 -24.80 20.54
C ASN A 135 15.12 -24.51 21.65
N PRO A 136 15.35 -25.44 22.60
CA PRO A 136 16.33 -25.27 23.68
C PRO A 136 17.79 -25.27 23.19
#